data_AF-X0Z823-F1
#
_entry.id   AF-X0Z823-F1
#
_cell.length_a   1.000
_cell.length_b   1.000
_cell.length_c   1.000
_cell.angle_alpha   90.00
_cell.angle_beta   90.00
_cell.angle_gamma   90.00
#
_symmetry.space_group_name_H-M   'P 1'
#
loop_
_entity.id
_entity.type
_entity.pdbx_description
1 polymer ?
#
loop_
_entity_poly.entity_id
_entity_poly.type
_entity_poly.pdbx_seq_one_letter_code
_entity_poly.pdbx_strand_id
1 'polypeptide(L)'
;MLKELREKRGKLVHDAREILDKAKEEKREITEEENTQWDSIMAIGGELEKLDKQIEREERQQEADRKAAEIHLETQKTQEAGTEKPLEERMAAALNYHIITGMTVASVRICTASSIAFISLAT
;
A
#
# COMPACT_ATOMS: atom_id res chain seq x y z
N MET A 1 -8.75 11.28 9.11
CA MET A 1 -7.75 11.55 10.18
C MET A 1 -6.66 12.55 9.78
N LEU A 2 -6.03 12.47 8.60
CA LEU A 2 -4.91 13.37 8.25
C LEU A 2 -5.23 14.87 8.40
N LYS A 3 -6.44 15.27 7.97
CA LYS A 3 -6.93 16.65 8.11
C LYS A 3 -6.93 17.12 9.57
N GLU A 4 -7.45 16.31 10.48
CA GLU A 4 -7.52 16.63 11.92
C GLU A 4 -6.12 16.75 12.54
N LEU A 5 -5.17 15.89 12.17
CA LEU A 5 -3.79 15.98 12.64
C LEU A 5 -3.11 17.27 12.17
N ARG A 6 -3.32 17.65 10.90
CA ARG A 6 -2.81 18.91 10.34
C ARG A 6 -3.43 20.14 11.02
N GLU A 7 -4.72 20.09 11.32
CA GLU A 7 -5.41 21.15 12.08
C GLU A 7 -4.84 21.30 13.50
N LYS A 8 -4.65 20.18 14.22
CA LYS A 8 -4.04 20.19 15.56
C LYS A 8 -2.64 20.76 15.55
N ARG A 9 -1.82 20.35 14.58
CA ARG A 9 -0.47 20.91 14.36
C ARG A 9 -0.53 22.41 14.11
N GLY A 10 -1.45 22.84 13.25
CA GLY A 10 -1.66 24.26 12.93
C GLY A 10 -2.03 25.08 14.17
N LYS A 11 -2.89 24.55 15.04
CA LYS A 11 -3.27 25.17 16.31
C LYS A 11 -2.06 25.34 17.22
N LEU A 12 -1.27 24.30 17.47
CA LEU A 12 -0.09 24.40 18.33
C LEU A 12 0.93 25.44 17.83
N VAL A 13 1.18 25.48 16.51
CA VAL A 13 2.06 26.49 15.90
C VAL A 13 1.48 27.89 16.04
N HIS A 14 0.16 28.03 15.91
CA HIS A 14 -0.52 29.30 16.09
C HIS A 14 -0.46 29.78 17.55
N ASP A 15 -0.76 28.91 18.50
CA ASP A 15 -0.70 29.20 19.94
C ASP A 15 0.72 29.63 20.34
N ALA A 16 1.76 28.92 19.86
CA ALA A 16 3.14 29.31 20.08
C ALA A 16 3.49 30.68 19.46
N ARG A 17 2.90 31.04 18.32
CA ARG A 17 3.06 32.38 17.74
C ARG A 17 2.34 33.45 18.53
N GLU A 18 1.12 33.18 19.00
CA GLU A 18 0.37 34.13 19.82
C GLU A 18 1.13 34.53 21.08
N ILE A 19 1.84 33.60 21.72
CA ILE A 19 2.67 33.89 22.89
C ILE A 19 3.74 34.94 22.53
N LEU A 20 4.44 34.75 21.41
CA LEU A 20 5.46 35.68 20.94
C LEU A 20 4.87 37.02 20.48
N ASP A 21 3.71 36.99 19.84
CA ASP A 21 3.06 38.18 19.31
C ASP A 21 2.49 39.05 20.44
N LYS A 22 1.92 38.45 21.49
CA LYS A 22 1.47 39.16 22.70
C LYS A 22 2.61 39.89 23.40
N ALA A 23 3.75 39.22 23.60
CA ALA A 23 4.93 39.86 24.21
C ALA A 23 5.44 41.04 23.36
N LYS A 24 5.44 40.90 22.03
CA LYS A 24 5.80 41.99 21.10
C LYS A 24 4.82 43.16 21.13
N GLU A 25 3.52 42.89 21.15
CA GLU A 25 2.47 43.91 21.19
C GLU A 25 2.55 44.75 22.47
N GLU A 26 2.77 44.07 23.60
CA GLU A 26 2.95 44.69 24.90
C GLU A 26 4.35 45.33 25.09
N LYS A 27 5.26 45.16 24.11
CA LYS A 27 6.65 45.63 24.13
C LYS A 27 7.42 45.21 25.38
N ARG A 28 7.06 44.04 25.92
CA ARG A 28 7.73 43.44 27.07
C ARG A 28 8.56 42.25 26.65
N GLU A 29 9.48 41.87 27.52
CA GLU A 29 10.12 40.57 27.40
C GLU A 29 9.10 39.47 27.70
N ILE A 30 9.31 38.31 27.06
CA ILE A 30 8.50 37.12 27.31
C ILE A 30 8.64 36.73 28.78
N THR A 31 7.54 36.37 29.44
CA THR A 31 7.63 35.91 30.83
C THR A 31 8.20 34.49 30.87
N GLU A 32 8.74 34.08 32.02
CA GLU A 32 9.31 32.73 32.19
C GLU A 32 8.25 31.63 31.99
N GLU A 33 7.00 31.91 32.39
CA GLU A 33 5.84 31.03 32.20
C GLU A 33 5.50 30.86 30.71
N GLU A 34 5.43 31.96 29.97
CA GLU A 34 5.19 31.97 28.52
C GLU A 34 6.32 31.29 27.75
N ASN A 35 7.56 31.51 28.17
CA ASN A 35 8.72 30.86 27.58
C ASN A 35 8.66 29.35 27.80
N THR A 36 8.30 28.90 29.01
CA THR A 36 8.12 27.48 29.32
C THR A 36 7.00 26.86 28.46
N GLN A 37 5.89 27.57 28.25
CA GLN A 37 4.82 27.11 27.37
C GLN A 37 5.29 26.99 25.91
N TRP A 38 5.96 28.02 25.40
CA TRP A 38 6.52 28.01 24.05
C TRP A 38 7.52 26.87 23.85
N ASP A 39 8.45 26.70 24.81
CA ASP A 39 9.44 25.62 24.81
C ASP A 39 8.76 24.25 24.84
N SER A 40 7.70 24.07 25.62
CA SER A 40 6.98 22.79 25.67
C SER A 40 6.35 22.40 24.32
N ILE A 41 5.87 23.38 23.55
CA ILE A 41 5.27 23.18 22.23
C ILE A 41 6.37 22.88 21.20
N MET A 42 7.48 23.61 21.25
CA MET A 42 8.55 23.58 20.25
C MET A 42 9.67 22.58 20.55
N ALA A 43 9.69 21.99 21.74
CA ALA A 43 10.72 21.04 22.15
C ALA A 43 10.80 19.83 21.22
N ILE A 44 12.03 19.37 21.01
CA ILE A 44 12.32 18.06 20.40
C ILE A 44 11.75 16.98 21.34
N GLY A 45 10.84 16.16 20.83
CA GLY A 45 10.04 15.18 21.57
C GLY A 45 8.70 15.71 22.09
N GLY A 46 8.41 17.00 21.85
CA GLY A 46 7.17 17.67 22.23
C GLY A 46 5.96 17.23 21.39
N GLU A 47 4.82 17.88 21.64
CA GLU A 47 3.56 17.53 20.96
C GLU A 47 3.62 17.78 19.45
N LEU A 48 4.33 18.83 19.02
CA LEU A 48 4.49 19.16 17.61
C LEU A 48 5.21 18.06 16.83
N GLU A 49 6.36 17.59 17.33
CA GLU A 49 7.12 16.51 16.68
C GLU A 49 6.33 15.19 16.65
N LYS A 50 5.56 14.90 17.72
CA LYS A 50 4.69 13.72 17.74
C LYS A 50 3.63 13.79 16.66
N LEU A 51 2.99 14.95 16.47
CA LEU A 51 2.03 15.17 15.40
C LEU A 51 2.68 15.07 14.02
N ASP A 52 3.88 15.64 13.84
CA ASP A 52 4.62 15.55 12.58
C ASP A 52 4.91 14.09 12.20
N LYS A 53 5.40 13.28 13.14
CA LYS A 53 5.66 11.84 12.92
C LYS A 53 4.39 11.06 12.61
N GLN A 54 3.26 11.41 13.23
CA GLN A 54 1.98 10.78 12.91
C GLN A 54 1.51 11.15 11.51
N ILE A 55 1.59 12.43 11.14
CA ILE A 55 1.24 12.91 9.80
C ILE A 55 2.08 12.22 8.74
N GLU A 56 3.41 12.16 8.92
CA GLU A 56 4.32 11.53 7.96
C GLU A 56 3.98 10.05 7.76
N ARG A 57 3.67 9.33 8.85
CA ARG A 57 3.28 7.91 8.79
C ARG A 57 1.99 7.73 8.00
N GLU A 58 0.98 8.54 8.30
CA GLU A 58 -0.33 8.47 7.63
C GLU A 58 -0.22 8.85 6.15
N GLU A 59 0.57 9.86 5.80
CA GLU A 59 0.85 10.23 4.41
C GLU A 59 1.54 9.11 3.64
N ARG A 60 2.53 8.48 4.27
CA ARG A 60 3.23 7.34 3.67
C ARG A 60 2.29 6.16 3.44
N GLN A 61 1.37 5.90 4.38
CA GLN A 61 0.38 4.83 4.24
C GLN A 61 -0.60 5.15 3.11
N GLN A 62 -1.16 6.35 3.07
CA GLN A 62 -2.08 6.76 1.99
C GLN A 62 -1.42 6.70 0.61
N GLU A 63 -0.14 7.07 0.52
CA GLU A 63 0.65 6.97 -0.70
C GLU A 63 0.83 5.50 -1.13
N ALA A 64 1.15 4.61 -0.19
CA ALA A 64 1.30 3.18 -0.45
C ALA A 64 -0.03 2.56 -0.91
N ASP A 65 -1.13 2.90 -0.24
CA ASP A 65 -2.47 2.42 -0.59
C ASP A 65 -2.88 2.90 -1.99
N ARG A 66 -2.59 4.16 -2.33
CA ARG A 66 -2.86 4.71 -3.67
C ARG A 66 -2.09 3.96 -4.75
N LYS A 67 -0.79 3.74 -4.54
CA LYS A 67 0.07 3.00 -5.50
C LYS A 67 -0.37 1.55 -5.65
N ALA A 68 -0.73 0.89 -4.55
CA ALA A 68 -1.24 -0.48 -4.59
C ALA A 68 -2.54 -0.56 -5.40
N ALA A 69 -3.48 0.37 -5.17
CA ALA A 69 -4.72 0.45 -5.93
C ALA A 69 -4.50 0.68 -7.43
N GLU A 70 -3.55 1.54 -7.79
CA GLU A 70 -3.16 1.79 -9.19
C GLU A 70 -2.62 0.53 -9.87
N ILE A 71 -1.66 -0.17 -9.24
CA ILE A 71 -1.10 -1.42 -9.74
C ILE A 71 -2.18 -2.50 -9.90
N HIS A 72 -3.11 -2.60 -8.95
CA HIS A 72 -4.22 -3.55 -9.03
C HIS A 72 -5.13 -3.26 -10.24
N LEU A 73 -5.46 -1.99 -10.48
CA LEU A 73 -6.26 -1.58 -11.64
C LEU A 73 -5.54 -1.87 -12.96
N GLU A 74 -4.25 -1.60 -13.05
CA GLU A 74 -3.45 -1.90 -14.26
C GLU A 74 -3.37 -3.41 -14.53
N THR A 75 -3.20 -4.20 -13.47
CA THR A 75 -3.16 -5.66 -13.57
C THR A 75 -4.51 -6.21 -14.04
N GLN A 76 -5.63 -5.72 -13.51
CA GLN A 76 -6.97 -6.12 -13.95
C GLN A 76 -7.20 -5.80 -15.43
N LYS A 77 -6.88 -4.58 -15.87
CA LYS A 77 -6.98 -4.19 -17.29
C LYS A 77 -6.17 -5.10 -18.21
N THR A 78 -4.97 -5.51 -17.78
CA THR A 78 -4.10 -6.39 -18.56
C THR A 78 -4.64 -7.83 -18.61
N GLN A 79 -5.25 -8.32 -17.53
CA GLN A 79 -5.85 -9.64 -17.47
C GLN A 79 -7.15 -9.74 -18.30
N GLU A 80 -7.95 -8.69 -18.30
CA GLU A 80 -9.16 -8.58 -19.14
C GLU A 80 -8.79 -8.51 -20.63
N ALA A 81 -7.73 -7.77 -20.99
CA ALA A 81 -7.21 -7.73 -22.36
C ALA A 81 -6.63 -9.09 -22.82
N GLY A 82 -6.19 -9.95 -21.89
CA GLY A 82 -5.57 -11.25 -22.18
C GLY A 82 -6.55 -12.43 -22.32
N THR A 83 -7.84 -12.25 -22.00
CA THR A 83 -8.81 -13.35 -21.91
C THR A 83 -9.76 -13.50 -23.10
N GLU A 84 -9.81 -12.52 -24.01
CA GLU A 84 -10.61 -12.60 -25.24
C GLU A 84 -9.73 -12.82 -26.47
N LYS A 85 -9.02 -13.94 -26.53
CA LYS A 85 -8.66 -14.47 -27.86
C LYS A 85 -9.94 -14.97 -28.53
N PRO A 86 -10.26 -14.56 -29.77
CA PRO A 86 -11.47 -15.01 -30.45
C PRO A 86 -11.51 -16.54 -30.44
N LEU A 87 -12.71 -17.11 -30.28
CA LEU A 87 -12.94 -18.55 -30.19
C LEU A 87 -12.18 -19.34 -31.26
N GLU A 88 -12.09 -18.76 -32.46
CA GLU A 88 -11.36 -19.26 -33.62
C GLU A 88 -9.86 -19.46 -33.38
N GLU A 89 -9.19 -18.54 -32.68
CA GLU A 89 -7.75 -18.64 -32.37
C GLU A 89 -7.48 -19.69 -31.28
N ARG A 90 -8.43 -19.84 -30.32
CA ARG A 90 -8.36 -20.91 -29.31
C ARG A 90 -8.57 -22.29 -29.94
N MET A 91 -9.50 -22.39 -30.89
CA MET A 91 -9.74 -23.61 -31.67
C MET A 91 -8.55 -23.95 -32.57
N ALA A 92 -7.93 -22.97 -33.22
CA ALA A 92 -6.74 -23.16 -34.03
C ALA A 92 -5.53 -23.64 -33.19
N ALA A 93 -5.31 -23.08 -32.00
CA ALA A 93 -4.26 -23.53 -31.09
C ALA A 93 -4.49 -24.97 -30.61
N ALA A 94 -5.74 -25.33 -30.27
CA ALA A 94 -6.11 -26.70 -29.90
C ALA A 94 -5.92 -27.69 -31.07
N LEU A 95 -6.25 -27.27 -32.29
CA LEU A 95 -6.06 -28.08 -33.51
C LEU A 95 -4.57 -28.31 -33.82
N ASN A 96 -3.73 -27.28 -33.69
CA ASN A 96 -2.29 -27.40 -33.89
C ASN A 96 -1.65 -28.33 -32.87
N TYR A 97 -2.05 -28.25 -31.60
CA TYR A 97 -1.58 -29.19 -30.58
C TYR A 97 -1.99 -30.64 -30.91
N HIS A 98 -3.21 -30.83 -31.39
CA HIS A 98 -3.72 -32.15 -31.78
C HIS A 98 -2.96 -32.75 -32.98
N ILE A 99 -2.62 -31.93 -33.98
CA ILE A 99 -1.85 -32.37 -35.16
C ILE A 99 -0.40 -32.70 -34.80
N ILE A 100 0.23 -31.92 -33.90
CA ILE A 100 1.64 -32.12 -33.52
C ILE A 100 1.82 -33.32 -32.59
N THR A 101 0.89 -33.58 -31.68
CA THR A 101 1.02 -34.65 -30.67
C THR A 101 0.24 -35.92 -30.99
N GLY A 102 -0.66 -35.88 -31.98
CA GLY A 102 -1.49 -37.02 -32.37
C GLY A 102 -2.50 -37.49 -31.30
N MET A 103 -2.62 -36.78 -30.17
CA MET A 103 -3.50 -37.17 -29.06
C MET A 103 -4.89 -36.56 -29.23
N THR A 104 -5.89 -37.41 -29.47
CA THR A 104 -7.30 -37.05 -29.27
C THR A 104 -7.55 -36.83 -27.78
N VAL A 105 -8.29 -35.77 -27.42
CA VAL A 105 -8.61 -35.37 -26.03
C VAL A 105 -9.45 -36.41 -25.27
N ALA A 106 -9.71 -37.58 -25.87
CA ALA A 106 -10.51 -38.65 -25.32
C ALA A 106 -9.75 -39.58 -24.34
N SER A 107 -8.43 -39.46 -24.14
CA SER A 107 -7.67 -40.44 -23.32
C SER A 107 -7.00 -39.94 -22.03
N VAL A 108 -7.22 -38.69 -21.59
CA VAL A 108 -6.61 -38.17 -20.34
C VAL A 108 -7.29 -38.71 -19.06
N ARG A 109 -7.82 -39.94 -19.07
CA ARG A 109 -8.44 -40.57 -17.89
C ARG A 109 -7.79 -41.85 -17.37
N ILE A 110 -6.63 -42.29 -17.87
CA ILE A 110 -6.06 -43.58 -17.42
C ILE A 110 -4.59 -43.50 -16.91
N CYS A 111 -3.83 -42.43 -17.13
CA CYS A 111 -2.41 -42.40 -16.75
C CYS A 111 -2.08 -41.91 -15.32
N THR A 112 -2.99 -42.03 -14.34
CA THR A 112 -2.65 -41.80 -12.91
C THR A 112 -2.73 -43.04 -12.02
N ALA A 113 -2.91 -44.24 -12.57
CA ALA A 113 -3.19 -45.44 -11.76
C ALA A 113 -2.17 -46.59 -11.83
N SER A 114 -1.04 -46.50 -12.55
CA SER A 114 -0.17 -47.69 -12.72
C SER A 114 1.34 -47.48 -12.57
N SER A 115 1.80 -46.49 -11.82
CA SER A 115 3.25 -46.34 -11.53
C SER A 115 3.63 -46.36 -10.04
N ILE A 116 2.72 -46.73 -9.13
CA ILE A 116 3.04 -46.90 -7.69
C ILE A 116 2.95 -48.38 -7.27
N ALA A 117 3.51 -49.28 -8.07
CA ALA A 117 3.59 -50.70 -7.68
C ALA A 117 4.85 -51.36 -8.24
N PHE A 118 6.04 -50.83 -7.93
CA PHE A 118 7.29 -51.55 -8.17
C PHE A 118 8.41 -51.14 -7.19
N ILE A 119 8.12 -51.05 -5.89
CA ILE A 119 9.14 -51.11 -4.83
C ILE A 119 8.57 -51.89 -3.65
N SER A 120 8.61 -53.22 -3.72
CA SER A 120 8.73 -54.11 -2.57
C SER A 120 8.84 -55.57 -3.03
N LEU A 121 9.73 -56.33 -2.38
CA LEU A 121 9.89 -57.80 -2.41
C LEU A 121 10.78 -58.46 -3.49
N ALA A 122 12.08 -58.55 -3.17
CA ALA A 122 12.90 -59.76 -3.24
C ALA A 122 14.13 -59.46 -2.34
N THR A 123 14.14 -59.90 -1.07
CA THR A 123 14.67 -61.21 -0.58
C THR A 123 16.01 -61.58 -1.20
#